data_AF-A0A9E3RJR5-F1
#
_entry.id   AF-A0A9E3RJR5-F1
#
_cell.length_a   1.000
_cell.length_b   1.000
_cell.length_c   1.000
_cell.angle_alpha   90.00
_cell.angle_beta   90.00
_cell.angle_gamma   90.00
#
_symmetry.space_group_name_H-M   'P 1'
#
loop_
_entity.id
_entity.type
_entity.pdbx_description
1 polymer ?
#
loop_
_entity_poly.entity_id
_entity_poly.type
_entity_poly.pdbx_seq_one_letter_code
_entity_poly.pdbx_strand_id
1 'polypeptide(L)'
;MNIQRLVYLLLLTIGIVLCSCGSPITRTETDVYTVTKLDTTKQTVVRNQPGERGDNGVIYPTTRTVETTRGLVQQDSIVKREYPDFIRLGLFESVGTLFTASEGNKIGTGLFGIYFDPIDFLSDKIQGKSDKVFGGGLYRFGIMEYRLRWFKDAANWTIGTHGLEMFYPEAKNNTTLMSVLPLYVRKRYYLREDIPYISATGAVGLGFYPSQYIHLSGSLDVGSIGGLNLRAYAGMFAGVNASKSPLNDSNVSVTTISPYVGIGVSVLDFLNRVPELYTEWKDHEHSSWEVGLLRVDMFKSGTDSSALGDGAFPIQGYQLHIAPASIALPLPFAPQLQNRLYAGTSLFNLIVAGSNGKTILNNKKVSMLAMGFGVLPIRIGYWQPVLPDELSFEPYIEYSYYPSTIFQFGARLNLFLQQRFNVSLHAAYVSSGGFDTSTGFFKETFGQSIGEFSTFIFGISFGIQDRIFAPEELRYNRVRGE
;
A
#
# COMPACT_ATOMS: atom_id res chain seq x y z
N MET A 1 16.96 16.48 20.19
CA MET A 1 17.75 15.69 19.22
C MET A 1 17.16 15.95 17.84
N ASN A 2 17.95 16.42 16.86
CA ASN A 2 17.42 16.86 15.55
C ASN A 2 16.53 15.79 14.91
N ILE A 3 15.34 16.18 14.45
CA ILE A 3 14.39 15.37 13.67
C ILE A 3 15.11 14.57 12.57
N GLN A 4 16.16 15.13 11.98
CA GLN A 4 17.07 14.44 11.05
C GLN A 4 17.59 13.09 11.58
N ARG A 5 18.02 12.97 12.83
CA ARG A 5 18.53 11.70 13.39
C ARG A 5 17.43 10.65 13.56
N LEU A 6 16.21 11.07 13.86
CA LEU A 6 15.05 10.16 13.93
C LEU A 6 14.66 9.69 12.52
N VAL A 7 14.68 10.59 11.54
CA VAL A 7 14.47 10.27 10.11
C VAL A 7 15.54 9.31 9.60
N TYR A 8 16.81 9.52 9.94
CA TYR A 8 17.88 8.58 9.58
C TYR A 8 17.70 7.21 10.23
N LEU A 9 17.27 7.15 11.49
CA LEU A 9 16.99 5.88 12.15
C LEU A 9 15.81 5.15 11.47
N LEU A 10 14.74 5.88 11.15
CA LEU A 10 13.56 5.35 10.45
C LEU A 10 13.95 4.82 9.06
N LEU A 11 14.70 5.60 8.28
CA LEU A 11 15.22 5.21 6.97
C LEU A 11 16.17 4.02 7.06
N LEU A 12 16.98 3.92 8.12
CA LEU A 12 17.85 2.77 8.36
C LEU A 12 17.03 1.51 8.66
N THR A 13 15.99 1.59 9.51
CA THR A 13 15.09 0.45 9.77
C THR A 13 14.32 0.03 8.51
N ILE A 14 13.81 0.99 7.74
CA ILE A 14 13.14 0.69 6.45
C ILE A 14 14.15 0.04 5.49
N GLY A 15 15.37 0.55 5.42
CA GLY A 15 16.46 -0.02 4.62
C GLY A 15 16.83 -1.45 5.04
N ILE A 16 16.90 -1.74 6.34
CA ILE A 16 17.19 -3.08 6.85
C ILE A 16 16.05 -4.07 6.53
N VAL A 17 14.79 -3.64 6.65
CA VAL A 17 13.62 -4.45 6.28
C VAL A 17 13.60 -4.73 4.77
N LEU A 18 13.98 -3.75 3.94
CA LEU A 18 14.05 -3.89 2.49
C LEU A 18 15.28 -4.68 1.99
N CYS A 19 16.38 -4.72 2.76
CA CYS A 19 17.65 -5.36 2.35
C CYS A 19 17.93 -6.73 3.01
N SER A 20 17.05 -7.26 3.87
CA SER A 20 17.32 -8.57 4.49
C SER A 20 17.18 -9.72 3.49
N CYS A 21 18.16 -10.63 3.49
CA CYS A 21 18.41 -11.64 2.45
C CYS A 21 17.44 -12.85 2.45
N GLY A 22 16.40 -12.81 3.27
CA GLY A 22 15.21 -13.64 3.16
C GLY A 22 14.03 -12.70 3.33
N SER A 23 13.16 -12.58 2.33
CA SER A 23 12.01 -11.69 2.44
C SER A 23 11.18 -12.12 3.64
N PRO A 24 11.09 -11.34 4.73
CA PRO A 24 10.33 -11.72 5.93
C PRO A 24 8.80 -11.69 5.68
N ILE A 25 8.42 -11.55 4.41
CA ILE A 25 7.07 -11.40 3.87
C ILE A 25 6.69 -12.65 3.06
N THR A 26 7.68 -13.36 2.47
CA THR A 26 7.44 -14.50 1.57
C THR A 26 8.25 -15.70 1.99
N ARG A 27 7.57 -16.81 2.23
CA ARG A 27 8.16 -18.12 2.44
C ARG A 27 8.26 -18.85 1.10
N THR A 28 9.48 -19.21 0.71
CA THR A 28 9.74 -19.97 -0.52
C THR A 28 9.92 -21.45 -0.21
N GLU A 29 9.12 -22.31 -0.82
CA GLU A 29 9.30 -23.76 -0.81
C GLU A 29 9.87 -24.20 -2.17
N THR A 30 10.77 -25.19 -2.15
CA THR A 30 11.39 -25.72 -3.37
C THR A 30 11.10 -27.21 -3.44
N ASP A 31 10.39 -27.62 -4.49
CA ASP A 31 10.13 -29.02 -4.79
C ASP A 31 11.05 -29.48 -5.91
N VAL A 32 11.58 -30.70 -5.79
CA VAL A 32 12.41 -31.32 -6.82
C VAL A 32 11.64 -32.50 -7.41
N TYR A 33 11.34 -32.41 -8.71
CA TYR A 33 10.69 -33.46 -9.48
C TYR A 33 11.72 -34.11 -10.41
N THR A 34 12.01 -35.40 -10.24
CA THR A 34 12.88 -36.12 -11.18
C THR A 34 12.07 -36.59 -12.38
N VAL A 35 12.32 -36.00 -13.55
CA VAL A 35 11.71 -36.42 -14.82
C VAL A 35 12.59 -37.51 -15.42
N THR A 36 12.04 -38.73 -15.49
CA THR A 36 12.71 -39.86 -16.14
C THR A 36 12.16 -40.05 -17.55
N LYS A 37 12.99 -39.89 -18.57
CA LYS A 37 12.69 -40.25 -19.95
C LYS A 37 13.36 -41.59 -20.26
N LEU A 38 12.55 -42.56 -20.67
CA LEU A 38 13.01 -43.87 -21.08
C LEU A 38 12.83 -44.01 -22.59
N ASP A 39 13.94 -44.17 -23.30
CA ASP A 39 13.92 -44.51 -24.72
C ASP A 39 14.45 -45.93 -24.91
N THR A 40 13.76 -46.71 -25.75
CA THR A 40 14.11 -48.11 -26.03
C THR A 40 14.23 -48.29 -27.52
N THR A 41 15.47 -48.45 -27.99
CA THR A 41 15.75 -48.76 -29.39
C THR A 41 15.91 -50.27 -29.55
N LYS A 42 15.14 -50.86 -30.46
CA LYS A 42 15.27 -52.28 -30.82
C LYS A 42 15.85 -52.37 -32.23
N GLN A 43 17.06 -52.91 -32.34
CA GLN A 43 17.67 -53.22 -33.62
C GLN A 43 17.56 -54.73 -33.86
N THR A 44 16.86 -55.10 -34.94
CA THR A 44 16.81 -56.50 -35.38
C THR A 44 17.74 -56.64 -36.58
N VAL A 45 18.76 -57.48 -36.44
CA VAL A 45 19.65 -57.82 -37.55
C VAL A 45 19.42 -59.28 -37.90
N VAL A 46 19.04 -59.51 -39.15
CA VAL A 46 18.93 -60.84 -39.75
C VAL A 46 20.15 -60.99 -40.65
N ARG A 47 21.07 -61.89 -40.29
CA ARG A 47 22.21 -62.25 -41.14
C ARG A 47 21.95 -63.62 -41.75
N ASN A 48 22.04 -63.70 -43.07
CA ASN A 48 22.14 -64.97 -43.76
C ASN A 48 23.58 -65.47 -43.64
N GLN A 49 23.79 -66.77 -43.43
CA GLN A 49 25.15 -67.31 -43.35
C GLN A 49 25.88 -67.10 -44.70
N PRO A 50 27.12 -66.58 -44.72
CA PRO A 50 27.90 -66.50 -45.95
C PRO A 50 28.33 -67.93 -46.35
N GLY A 51 27.84 -68.41 -47.50
CA GLY A 51 28.32 -69.66 -48.10
C GLY A 51 27.24 -70.64 -48.60
N GLU A 52 25.98 -70.52 -48.19
CA GLU A 52 24.92 -71.43 -48.66
C GLU A 52 24.24 -70.93 -49.95
N ARG A 53 24.97 -71.00 -51.06
CA ARG A 53 24.39 -71.19 -52.40
C ARG A 53 24.89 -72.51 -52.96
N GLY A 54 24.53 -73.61 -52.31
CA GLY A 54 24.70 -74.95 -52.85
C GLY A 54 23.37 -75.46 -53.38
N ASP A 55 23.12 -75.24 -54.68
CA ASP A 55 22.24 -75.89 -55.67
C ASP A 55 20.98 -76.73 -55.32
N ASN A 56 20.53 -76.84 -54.07
CA ASN A 56 19.35 -77.63 -53.70
C ASN A 56 18.42 -76.86 -52.76
N GLY A 57 17.83 -75.76 -53.27
CA GLY A 57 16.48 -75.24 -52.95
C GLY A 57 15.97 -75.08 -51.51
N VAL A 58 16.73 -75.42 -50.47
CA VAL A 58 16.28 -75.43 -49.07
C VAL A 58 17.07 -74.38 -48.31
N ILE A 59 16.40 -73.29 -47.96
CA ILE A 59 16.96 -72.18 -47.16
C ILE A 59 16.67 -72.50 -45.69
N TYR A 60 17.70 -72.72 -44.87
CA TYR A 60 17.55 -72.91 -43.43
C TYR A 60 17.19 -71.59 -42.71
N PRO A 61 16.48 -71.65 -41.55
CA PRO A 61 16.03 -70.45 -40.86
C PRO A 61 17.21 -69.59 -40.41
N THR A 62 17.15 -68.32 -40.77
CA THR A 62 18.18 -67.31 -40.54
C THR A 62 18.40 -67.05 -39.05
N THR A 63 19.66 -66.80 -38.65
CA THR A 63 19.98 -66.43 -37.27
C THR A 63 19.52 -64.99 -37.02
N ARG A 64 18.46 -64.83 -36.20
CA ARG A 64 17.95 -63.52 -35.80
C ARG A 64 18.65 -63.06 -34.53
N THR A 65 19.40 -61.97 -34.61
CA THR A 65 19.93 -61.28 -33.42
C THR A 65 19.09 -60.05 -33.15
N VAL A 66 18.56 -59.93 -31.93
CA VAL A 66 17.80 -58.75 -31.48
C VAL A 66 18.63 -58.05 -30.42
N GLU A 67 19.18 -56.89 -30.76
CA GLU A 67 19.83 -56.01 -29.79
C GLU A 67 18.80 -55.00 -29.29
N THR A 68 18.64 -54.94 -27.97
CA THR A 68 17.77 -53.95 -27.32
C THR A 68 18.64 -53.03 -26.50
N THR A 69 18.73 -51.78 -26.93
CA THR A 69 19.44 -50.73 -26.19
C THR A 69 18.42 -49.87 -25.47
N ARG A 70 18.63 -49.66 -24.16
CA ARG A 70 17.81 -48.76 -23.36
C ARG A 70 18.62 -47.53 -22.97
N GLY A 71 18.15 -46.36 -23.38
CA GLY A 71 18.65 -45.08 -22.91
C GLY A 71 17.75 -44.56 -21.80
N LEU A 72 18.33 -44.25 -20.65
CA LEU A 72 17.63 -43.60 -19.54
C LEU A 72 18.22 -42.21 -19.37
N VAL A 73 17.40 -41.18 -19.53
CA VAL A 73 17.77 -39.79 -19.27
C VAL A 73 16.94 -39.34 -18.07
N GLN A 74 17.63 -39.02 -16.98
CA GLN A 74 17.04 -38.39 -15.80
C GLN A 74 17.46 -36.94 -15.76
N GLN A 75 16.49 -36.07 -15.53
CA GLN A 75 16.73 -34.65 -15.29
C GLN A 75 15.86 -34.21 -14.11
N ASP A 76 16.45 -33.43 -13.21
CA ASP A 76 15.72 -32.86 -12.09
C ASP A 76 15.11 -31.52 -12.53
N SER A 77 13.81 -31.38 -12.28
CA SER A 77 13.05 -30.14 -12.44
C SER A 77 12.83 -29.54 -11.06
N ILE A 78 13.26 -28.31 -10.88
CA ILE A 78 13.10 -27.57 -9.63
C ILE A 78 11.94 -26.61 -9.79
N VAL A 79 10.90 -26.76 -8.98
CA VAL A 79 9.75 -25.85 -8.94
C VAL A 79 9.80 -25.06 -7.64
N LYS A 80 9.76 -23.74 -7.74
CA LYS A 80 9.68 -22.83 -6.59
C LYS A 80 8.23 -22.41 -6.38
N ARG A 81 7.75 -22.52 -5.14
CA ARG A 81 6.43 -22.08 -4.69
C ARG A 81 6.60 -21.00 -3.65
N GLU A 82 5.79 -19.95 -3.74
CA GLU A 82 5.91 -18.78 -2.88
C GLU A 82 4.60 -18.56 -2.11
N TYR A 83 4.72 -18.45 -0.79
CA TYR A 83 3.61 -18.28 0.15
C TYR A 83 3.78 -17.00 0.96
N PRO A 84 2.70 -16.34 1.42
CA PRO A 84 2.85 -15.29 2.42
C PRO A 84 3.33 -15.87 3.74
N ASP A 85 4.23 -15.14 4.41
CA ASP A 85 4.74 -15.47 5.75
C ASP A 85 4.28 -14.48 6.82
N PHE A 86 3.25 -13.68 6.54
CA PHE A 86 2.73 -12.67 7.46
C PHE A 86 1.21 -12.79 7.61
N ILE A 87 0.70 -12.48 8.80
CA ILE A 87 -0.73 -12.32 9.07
C ILE A 87 -1.18 -10.91 8.72
N ARG A 88 -0.37 -9.88 9.00
CA ARG A 88 -0.71 -8.51 8.61
C ARG A 88 0.53 -7.74 8.17
N LEU A 89 0.42 -7.03 7.06
CA LEU A 89 1.46 -6.15 6.55
C LEU A 89 0.81 -4.82 6.14
N GLY A 90 1.17 -3.75 6.85
CA GLY A 90 0.57 -2.42 6.68
C GLY A 90 1.58 -1.30 6.52
N LEU A 91 1.33 -0.33 5.64
CA LEU A 91 2.16 0.87 5.58
C LEU A 91 1.78 1.87 6.66
N PHE A 92 0.50 2.22 6.75
CA PHE A 92 0.02 3.31 7.58
C PHE A 92 -1.34 3.00 8.20
N GLU A 93 -1.50 3.30 9.49
CA GLU A 93 -2.77 3.28 10.21
C GLU A 93 -2.91 4.57 11.00
N SER A 94 -4.10 5.16 10.96
CA SER A 94 -4.44 6.33 11.75
C SER A 94 -5.81 6.17 12.41
N VAL A 95 -5.97 6.76 13.59
CA VAL A 95 -7.24 6.76 14.32
C VAL A 95 -7.46 8.15 14.92
N GLY A 96 -8.63 8.75 14.65
CA GLY A 96 -9.07 9.95 15.33
C GLY A 96 -9.66 9.56 16.68
N THR A 97 -9.15 10.14 17.77
CA THR A 97 -9.52 9.74 19.13
C THR A 97 -10.36 10.77 19.86
N LEU A 98 -11.27 10.27 20.68
CA LEU A 98 -12.13 10.98 21.63
C LEU A 98 -11.67 10.66 23.05
N PHE A 99 -12.01 11.54 24.00
CA PHE A 99 -11.75 11.40 25.44
C PHE A 99 -10.27 11.45 25.87
N THR A 100 -9.37 11.76 24.95
CA THR A 100 -7.92 11.89 25.20
C THR A 100 -7.50 13.29 25.60
N ALA A 101 -8.07 14.32 24.97
CA ALA A 101 -7.64 15.70 25.14
C ALA A 101 -8.46 16.49 26.18
N SER A 102 -7.77 17.35 26.92
CA SER A 102 -8.41 18.37 27.77
C SER A 102 -9.05 19.50 26.96
N GLU A 103 -10.04 20.18 27.54
CA GLU A 103 -10.72 21.31 26.88
C GLU A 103 -9.72 22.44 26.54
N GLY A 104 -9.77 22.92 25.29
CA GLY A 104 -8.82 23.91 24.76
C GLY A 104 -7.49 23.35 24.26
N ASN A 105 -7.19 22.06 24.45
CA ASN A 105 -5.96 21.41 24.00
C ASN A 105 -6.17 20.39 22.87
N LYS A 106 -7.29 20.45 22.12
CA LYS A 106 -7.60 19.46 21.08
C LYS A 106 -6.80 19.73 19.81
N ILE A 107 -6.23 18.69 19.20
CA ILE A 107 -5.46 18.77 17.93
C ILE A 107 -6.40 18.95 16.72
N GLY A 108 -7.57 18.30 16.74
CA GLY A 108 -8.51 18.36 15.63
C GLY A 108 -8.11 17.49 14.44
N THR A 109 -7.75 16.24 14.69
CA THR A 109 -7.24 15.28 13.68
C THR A 109 -8.32 14.74 12.71
N GLY A 110 -9.58 15.13 12.92
CA GLY A 110 -10.75 14.59 12.21
C GLY A 110 -11.07 13.12 12.52
N LEU A 111 -12.12 12.61 11.87
CA LEU A 111 -12.70 11.28 12.13
C LEU A 111 -11.67 10.15 12.04
N PHE A 112 -10.81 10.16 11.02
CA PHE A 112 -9.83 9.11 10.76
C PHE A 112 -8.43 9.43 11.31
N GLY A 113 -8.27 10.55 12.02
CA GLY A 113 -6.97 10.95 12.57
C GLY A 113 -6.00 11.61 11.58
N ILE A 114 -6.33 11.72 10.30
CA ILE A 114 -5.43 12.19 9.22
C ILE A 114 -5.73 13.60 8.72
N TYR A 115 -6.85 14.17 9.13
CA TYR A 115 -7.28 15.49 8.70
C TYR A 115 -6.68 16.53 9.64
N PHE A 116 -5.39 16.76 9.47
CA PHE A 116 -4.70 17.82 10.18
C PHE A 116 -4.84 19.13 9.43
N ASP A 117 -4.97 20.21 10.19
CA ASP A 117 -4.78 21.55 9.66
C ASP A 117 -3.35 21.66 9.12
N PRO A 118 -3.15 21.90 7.81
CA PRO A 118 -1.82 21.96 7.21
C PRO A 118 -0.92 23.01 7.88
N ILE A 119 -1.53 24.07 8.41
CA ILE A 119 -0.84 25.13 9.14
C ILE A 119 -0.30 24.58 10.47
N ASP A 120 -1.13 23.86 11.23
CA ASP A 120 -0.73 23.36 12.55
C ASP A 120 0.23 22.16 12.44
N PHE A 121 0.00 21.25 11.48
CA PHE A 121 0.81 20.03 11.31
C PHE A 121 2.28 20.33 11.00
N LEU A 122 2.53 21.40 10.25
CA LEU A 122 3.88 21.83 9.85
C LEU A 122 4.40 23.02 10.67
N SER A 123 3.72 23.37 11.75
CA SER A 123 4.19 24.36 12.70
C SER A 123 5.04 23.70 13.80
N ASP A 124 5.98 24.45 14.37
CA ASP A 124 6.77 23.98 15.51
C ASP A 124 5.92 23.76 16.78
N LYS A 125 4.70 24.30 16.81
CA LYS A 125 3.77 24.20 17.94
C LYS A 125 2.32 24.09 17.45
N ILE A 126 1.76 22.88 17.56
CA ILE A 126 0.33 22.64 17.34
C ILE A 126 -0.45 23.46 18.37
N GLN A 127 -1.30 24.36 17.92
CA GLN A 127 -2.17 25.12 18.83
C GLN A 127 -3.40 24.28 19.19
N GLY A 128 -3.67 24.20 20.49
CA GLY A 128 -4.88 23.56 21.00
C GLY A 128 -6.14 24.32 20.59
N LYS A 129 -7.14 23.57 20.13
CA LYS A 129 -8.45 24.09 19.75
C LYS A 129 -9.51 23.59 20.76
N SER A 130 -10.59 24.34 20.96
CA SER A 130 -11.70 23.92 21.84
C SER A 130 -12.87 23.31 21.06
N ASP A 131 -13.07 23.76 19.83
CA ASP A 131 -14.21 23.48 18.93
C ASP A 131 -14.14 22.11 18.21
N LYS A 132 -13.11 21.31 18.49
CA LYS A 132 -12.91 20.02 17.80
C LYS A 132 -13.56 18.86 18.55
N VAL A 133 -14.06 17.88 17.80
CA VAL A 133 -14.64 16.65 18.37
C VAL A 133 -13.54 15.61 18.62
N PHE A 134 -12.75 15.31 17.59
CA PHE A 134 -11.59 14.41 17.66
C PHE A 134 -10.38 15.17 18.21
N GLY A 135 -10.09 14.92 19.49
CA GLY A 135 -9.14 15.69 20.29
C GLY A 135 -7.68 15.26 20.13
N GLY A 136 -7.45 13.98 19.83
CA GLY A 136 -6.13 13.41 19.67
C GLY A 136 -6.09 12.39 18.53
N GLY A 137 -4.92 11.79 18.31
CA GLY A 137 -4.71 10.80 17.25
C GLY A 137 -3.82 9.64 17.66
N LEU A 138 -4.01 8.50 17.02
CA LEU A 138 -3.08 7.36 17.05
C LEU A 138 -2.57 7.12 15.64
N TYR A 139 -1.25 6.94 15.51
CA TYR A 139 -0.58 6.72 14.23
C TYR A 139 0.37 5.55 14.32
N ARG A 140 0.34 4.69 13.31
CA ARG A 140 1.28 3.58 13.16
C ARG A 140 1.82 3.55 11.75
N PHE A 141 3.12 3.31 11.64
CA PHE A 141 3.82 3.19 10.37
C PHE A 141 4.56 1.85 10.34
N GLY A 142 4.55 1.15 9.20
CA GLY A 142 5.27 -0.10 8.99
C GLY A 142 4.79 -1.22 9.94
N ILE A 143 3.55 -1.65 9.75
CA ILE A 143 2.88 -2.68 10.54
C ILE A 143 3.29 -4.05 10.02
N MET A 144 3.75 -4.91 10.92
CA MET A 144 4.13 -6.27 10.59
C MET A 144 3.66 -7.22 11.69
N GLU A 145 2.84 -8.21 11.33
CA GLU A 145 2.30 -9.20 12.25
C GLU A 145 2.50 -10.62 11.71
N TYR A 146 2.90 -11.50 12.62
CA TYR A 146 3.15 -12.91 12.36
C TYR A 146 2.26 -13.78 13.21
N ARG A 147 2.05 -15.01 12.75
CA ARG A 147 1.38 -16.05 13.55
C ARG A 147 2.19 -16.30 14.83
N LEU A 148 1.54 -16.16 15.97
CA LEU A 148 2.13 -16.53 17.24
C LEU A 148 1.95 -18.05 17.45
N ARG A 149 3.07 -18.79 17.48
CA ARG A 149 3.05 -20.25 17.68
C ARG A 149 2.97 -20.68 19.15
N TRP A 150 2.89 -19.72 20.08
CA TRP A 150 2.69 -20.00 21.49
C TRP A 150 1.29 -20.61 21.69
N PHE A 151 1.12 -21.39 22.77
CA PHE A 151 -0.14 -22.07 23.08
C PHE A 151 -0.56 -23.14 22.06
N LYS A 152 0.39 -23.94 21.57
CA LYS A 152 0.13 -25.02 20.60
C LYS A 152 -0.59 -24.52 19.34
N ASP A 153 -0.11 -23.41 18.79
CA ASP A 153 -0.66 -22.87 17.55
C ASP A 153 -2.15 -22.50 17.63
N ALA A 154 -2.61 -22.05 18.81
CA ALA A 154 -3.97 -21.59 19.01
C ALA A 154 -4.36 -20.57 17.92
N ALA A 155 -5.48 -20.83 17.24
CA ALA A 155 -5.87 -20.09 16.04
C ALA A 155 -5.92 -18.58 16.28
N ASN A 156 -5.52 -17.77 15.29
CA ASN A 156 -5.71 -16.31 15.26
C ASN A 156 -5.00 -15.51 16.37
N TRP A 157 -4.00 -16.09 17.04
CA TRP A 157 -3.05 -15.33 17.84
C TRP A 157 -1.92 -14.79 16.96
N THR A 158 -1.59 -13.52 17.13
CA THR A 158 -0.48 -12.89 16.42
C THR A 158 0.44 -12.15 17.36
N ILE A 159 1.70 -12.06 16.96
CA ILE A 159 2.68 -11.16 17.54
C ILE A 159 3.13 -10.22 16.43
N GLY A 160 3.29 -8.95 16.76
CA GLY A 160 3.67 -7.96 15.77
C GLY A 160 4.44 -6.80 16.35
N THR A 161 4.88 -5.98 15.42
CA THR A 161 5.55 -4.72 15.70
C THR A 161 5.12 -3.64 14.70
N HIS A 162 5.46 -2.40 15.01
CA HIS A 162 5.25 -1.24 14.15
C HIS A 162 6.62 -0.59 13.94
N GLY A 163 6.99 -0.17 12.74
CA GLY A 163 8.19 0.65 12.55
C GLY A 163 8.18 1.88 13.46
N LEU A 164 7.02 2.53 13.58
CA LEU A 164 6.76 3.64 14.50
C LEU A 164 5.31 3.58 15.00
N GLU A 165 5.08 3.82 16.29
CA GLU A 165 3.76 4.06 16.88
C GLU A 165 3.77 5.38 17.65
N MET A 166 2.72 6.18 17.49
CA MET A 166 2.55 7.46 18.16
C MET A 166 1.12 7.61 18.70
N PHE A 167 1.01 7.97 19.96
CA PHE A 167 -0.21 8.43 20.61
C PHE A 167 -0.09 9.93 20.87
N TYR A 168 -0.90 10.72 20.19
CA TYR A 168 -1.05 12.15 20.40
C TYR A 168 -2.35 12.40 21.17
N PRO A 169 -2.33 12.40 22.52
CA PRO A 169 -3.55 12.60 23.30
C PRO A 169 -4.13 14.00 23.13
N GLU A 170 -3.28 15.03 23.09
CA GLU A 170 -3.64 16.43 22.99
C GLU A 170 -2.51 17.25 22.33
N ALA A 171 -2.77 18.53 22.06
CA ALA A 171 -1.84 19.47 21.43
C ALA A 171 -0.68 19.91 22.35
N LYS A 172 -0.10 18.96 23.10
CA LYS A 172 1.09 19.15 23.94
C LYS A 172 2.09 18.02 23.71
N ASN A 173 3.24 18.36 23.13
CA ASN A 173 4.29 17.38 22.80
C ASN A 173 4.73 16.53 24.01
N ASN A 174 4.83 17.12 25.21
CA ASN A 174 5.26 16.40 26.41
C ASN A 174 4.32 15.24 26.81
N THR A 175 3.06 15.27 26.37
CA THR A 175 2.07 14.21 26.61
C THR A 175 2.01 13.16 25.50
N THR A 176 2.67 13.41 24.37
CA THR A 176 2.73 12.48 23.24
C THR A 176 3.60 11.28 23.61
N LEU A 177 3.07 10.08 23.46
CA LEU A 177 3.84 8.84 23.62
C LEU A 177 4.21 8.30 22.25
N MET A 178 5.47 7.93 22.06
CA MET A 178 5.95 7.33 20.82
C MET A 178 6.92 6.19 21.11
N SER A 179 6.83 5.13 20.32
CA SER A 179 7.83 4.07 20.34
C SER A 179 8.22 3.67 18.93
N VAL A 180 9.51 3.42 18.74
CA VAL A 180 10.06 2.70 17.59
C VAL A 180 9.98 1.21 17.91
N LEU A 181 9.49 0.40 16.96
CA LEU A 181 9.38 -1.06 17.12
C LEU A 181 8.69 -1.51 18.43
N PRO A 182 7.54 -0.93 18.85
CA PRO A 182 6.80 -1.49 19.97
C PRO A 182 6.40 -2.93 19.67
N LEU A 183 6.29 -3.75 20.71
CA LEU A 183 5.84 -5.13 20.58
C LEU A 183 4.41 -5.26 21.04
N TYR A 184 3.60 -5.99 20.29
CA TYR A 184 2.22 -6.27 20.69
C TYR A 184 1.82 -7.70 20.36
N VAL A 185 0.86 -8.18 21.14
CA VAL A 185 0.18 -9.45 20.92
C VAL A 185 -1.28 -9.15 20.64
N ARG A 186 -1.83 -9.76 19.59
CA ARG A 186 -3.26 -9.64 19.25
C ARG A 186 -3.94 -11.00 19.19
N LYS A 187 -5.23 -10.98 19.47
CA LYS A 187 -6.14 -12.11 19.26
C LYS A 187 -7.29 -11.63 18.39
N ARG A 188 -7.50 -12.28 17.24
CA ARG A 188 -8.61 -11.98 16.32
C ARG A 188 -9.73 -13.01 16.40
N TYR A 189 -10.95 -12.51 16.41
CA TYR A 189 -12.18 -13.28 16.27
C TYR A 189 -12.84 -12.84 14.97
N TYR A 190 -12.82 -13.69 13.95
CA TYR A 190 -13.42 -13.39 12.65
C TYR A 190 -14.93 -13.61 12.72
N LEU A 191 -15.69 -12.55 12.47
CA LEU A 191 -17.15 -12.57 12.28
C LEU A 191 -17.49 -12.89 10.82
N ARG A 192 -16.60 -12.49 9.90
CA ARG A 192 -16.64 -12.85 8.48
C ARG A 192 -15.25 -13.27 8.04
N GLU A 193 -15.21 -14.42 7.39
CA GLU A 193 -14.00 -15.15 7.04
C GLU A 193 -13.52 -14.94 5.60
N ASP A 194 -14.35 -14.32 4.76
CA ASP A 194 -14.07 -13.95 3.37
C ASP A 194 -13.91 -12.43 3.26
N ILE A 195 -13.06 -11.94 2.35
CA ILE A 195 -12.90 -10.51 2.07
C ILE A 195 -14.28 -9.84 1.79
N PRO A 196 -14.56 -8.63 2.30
CA PRO A 196 -13.88 -8.02 3.44
C PRO A 196 -14.04 -8.86 4.70
N TYR A 197 -12.94 -9.24 5.32
CA TYR A 197 -12.91 -9.80 6.66
C TYR A 197 -13.52 -8.78 7.62
N ILE A 198 -14.31 -9.31 8.55
CA ILE A 198 -14.84 -8.55 9.68
C ILE A 198 -14.32 -9.24 10.91
N SER A 199 -13.58 -8.53 11.76
CA SER A 199 -12.99 -9.13 12.96
C SER A 199 -13.08 -8.24 14.18
N ALA A 200 -13.32 -8.88 15.33
CA ALA A 200 -13.12 -8.28 16.64
C ALA A 200 -11.73 -8.67 17.14
N THR A 201 -10.93 -7.68 17.51
CA THR A 201 -9.53 -7.87 17.89
C THR A 201 -9.31 -7.37 19.30
N GLY A 202 -8.70 -8.19 20.16
CA GLY A 202 -8.12 -7.75 21.43
C GLY A 202 -6.60 -7.66 21.29
N ALA A 203 -5.98 -6.62 21.84
CA ALA A 203 -4.54 -6.40 21.73
C ALA A 203 -3.95 -5.78 22.99
N VAL A 204 -2.73 -6.20 23.30
CA VAL A 204 -1.86 -5.59 24.33
C VAL A 204 -0.52 -5.30 23.69
N GLY A 205 -0.03 -4.06 23.85
CA GLY A 205 1.22 -3.56 23.31
C GLY A 205 2.10 -2.92 24.37
N LEU A 206 3.40 -2.95 24.13
CA LEU A 206 4.45 -2.36 24.96
C LEU A 206 5.35 -1.49 24.08
N GLY A 207 5.46 -0.22 24.43
CA GLY A 207 6.44 0.71 23.89
C GLY A 207 7.64 0.81 24.81
N PHE A 208 8.84 0.88 24.23
CA PHE A 208 10.10 0.86 25.00
C PHE A 208 10.89 2.17 24.85
N TYR A 209 10.94 2.75 23.65
CA TYR A 209 11.73 3.94 23.37
C TYR A 209 11.21 4.71 22.14
N PRO A 210 11.12 6.05 22.18
CA PRO A 210 11.57 6.94 23.26
C PRO A 210 10.66 7.03 24.49
N SER A 211 9.38 6.67 24.36
CA SER A 211 8.44 6.59 25.47
C SER A 211 8.29 5.15 25.95
N GLN A 212 8.18 4.96 27.26
CA GLN A 212 7.83 3.67 27.84
C GLN A 212 6.35 3.65 28.17
N TYR A 213 5.60 2.73 27.58
CA TYR A 213 4.16 2.67 27.81
C TYR A 213 3.61 1.26 27.64
N ILE A 214 2.47 1.03 28.28
CA ILE A 214 1.58 -0.09 28.01
C ILE A 214 0.34 0.42 27.29
N HIS A 215 -0.12 -0.36 26.33
CA HIS A 215 -1.30 -0.07 25.53
C HIS A 215 -2.22 -1.29 25.54
N LEU A 216 -3.47 -1.09 25.94
CA LEU A 216 -4.51 -2.12 25.88
C LEU A 216 -5.63 -1.62 24.98
N SER A 217 -6.02 -2.42 24.00
CA SER A 217 -7.04 -2.02 23.03
C SER A 217 -7.92 -3.18 22.56
N GLY A 218 -9.17 -2.84 22.26
CA GLY A 218 -10.07 -3.63 21.43
C GLY A 218 -10.35 -2.89 20.13
N SER A 219 -10.52 -3.61 19.03
CA SER A 219 -10.97 -3.03 17.77
C SER A 219 -11.98 -3.89 17.03
N LEU A 220 -12.84 -3.24 16.25
CA LEU A 220 -13.65 -3.84 15.21
C LEU A 220 -13.07 -3.40 13.87
N ASP A 221 -12.58 -4.36 13.10
CA ASP A 221 -11.88 -4.13 11.84
C ASP A 221 -12.70 -4.66 10.67
N VAL A 222 -12.83 -3.87 9.59
CA VAL A 222 -13.40 -4.25 8.30
C VAL A 222 -12.33 -4.04 7.23
N GLY A 223 -11.93 -5.12 6.55
CA GLY A 223 -10.76 -5.11 5.66
C GLY A 223 -10.37 -6.52 5.23
N SER A 224 -9.37 -6.82 4.40
CA SER A 224 -8.53 -5.92 3.61
C SER A 224 -9.10 -5.79 2.21
N ILE A 225 -9.78 -4.67 1.96
CA ILE A 225 -10.32 -4.36 0.63
C ILE A 225 -9.25 -3.56 -0.10
N GLY A 226 -8.43 -4.22 -0.90
CA GLY A 226 -7.37 -3.52 -1.64
C GLY A 226 -6.29 -2.89 -0.78
N GLY A 227 -6.05 -3.42 0.43
CA GLY A 227 -5.17 -2.80 1.42
C GLY A 227 -5.80 -1.61 2.15
N LEU A 228 -7.11 -1.39 2.03
CA LEU A 228 -7.85 -0.39 2.82
C LEU A 228 -8.68 -1.07 3.90
N ASN A 229 -8.47 -0.60 5.14
CA ASN A 229 -9.17 -1.12 6.33
C ASN A 229 -9.84 0.02 7.08
N LEU A 230 -11.09 -0.18 7.49
CA LEU A 230 -11.80 0.70 8.43
C LEU A 230 -11.79 0.05 9.81
N ARG A 231 -11.57 0.86 10.84
CA ARG A 231 -11.35 0.37 12.21
C ARG A 231 -12.12 1.23 13.19
N ALA A 232 -12.80 0.60 14.14
CA ALA A 232 -13.29 1.25 15.34
C ALA A 232 -12.45 0.76 16.52
N TYR A 233 -11.89 1.66 17.31
CA TYR A 233 -11.02 1.36 18.44
C TYR A 233 -11.61 1.83 19.76
N ALA A 234 -11.36 1.05 20.80
CA ALA A 234 -11.51 1.48 22.19
C ALA A 234 -10.31 0.95 22.99
N GLY A 235 -9.76 1.75 23.89
CA GLY A 235 -8.61 1.32 24.66
C GLY A 235 -8.13 2.33 25.67
N MET A 236 -6.96 2.04 26.22
CA MET A 236 -6.25 2.90 27.15
C MET A 236 -4.75 2.73 26.94
N PHE A 237 -4.01 3.83 27.02
CA PHE A 237 -2.56 3.80 27.14
C PHE A 237 -2.15 4.47 28.45
N ALA A 238 -1.07 3.95 29.03
CA ALA A 238 -0.43 4.49 30.22
C ALA A 238 1.08 4.44 30.02
N GLY A 239 1.74 5.59 30.14
CA GLY A 239 3.15 5.68 29.81
C GLY A 239 3.86 6.88 30.40
N VAL A 240 5.18 6.88 30.25
CA VAL A 240 6.07 7.90 30.76
C VAL A 240 7.03 8.35 29.66
N ASN A 241 7.11 9.66 29.50
CA ASN A 241 8.21 10.33 28.82
C ASN A 241 9.28 10.70 29.85
N ALA A 242 10.41 10.00 29.83
CA ALA A 242 11.52 10.29 30.73
C ALA A 242 12.04 11.74 30.52
N SER A 243 12.64 12.35 31.54
CA SER A 243 13.21 13.71 31.46
C SER A 243 14.30 13.90 30.38
N LYS A 244 14.92 12.82 29.91
CA LYS A 244 15.90 12.85 28.81
C LYS A 244 15.32 12.38 27.46
N SER A 245 14.00 12.14 27.40
CA SER A 245 13.34 11.72 26.16
C SER A 245 13.37 12.85 25.13
N PRO A 246 13.56 12.57 23.84
CA PRO A 246 13.46 13.57 22.77
C PRO A 246 12.07 14.21 22.63
N LEU A 247 11.06 13.69 23.32
CA LEU A 247 9.67 14.19 23.32
C LEU A 247 9.32 15.00 24.56
N ASN A 248 10.27 15.17 25.48
CA ASN A 248 10.06 15.88 26.72
C ASN A 248 10.98 17.09 26.77
N ASP A 249 10.39 18.28 26.56
CA ASP A 249 11.12 19.54 26.65
C ASP A 249 11.31 20.00 28.11
N SER A 250 10.81 19.23 29.08
CA SER A 250 10.93 19.52 30.51
C SER A 250 12.00 18.67 31.20
N ASN A 251 12.62 19.21 32.24
CA ASN A 251 13.63 18.51 33.05
C ASN A 251 13.04 17.41 33.97
N VAL A 252 11.73 17.16 33.90
CA VAL A 252 11.00 16.22 34.78
C VAL A 252 10.28 15.20 33.91
N SER A 253 10.24 13.93 34.34
CA SER A 253 9.49 12.90 33.63
C SER A 253 8.00 13.21 33.62
N VAL A 254 7.35 13.10 32.45
CA VAL A 254 5.92 13.35 32.30
C VAL A 254 5.19 12.02 32.14
N THR A 255 4.18 11.79 32.98
CA THR A 255 3.32 10.59 32.92
C THR A 255 2.03 10.94 32.19
N THR A 256 1.57 10.05 31.32
CA THR A 256 0.34 10.23 30.55
C THR A 256 -0.48 8.95 30.64
N ILE A 257 -1.74 9.09 31.04
CA ILE A 257 -2.72 8.02 31.10
C ILE A 257 -3.99 8.56 30.47
N SER A 258 -4.48 7.91 29.42
CA SER A 258 -5.71 8.34 28.77
C SER A 258 -6.48 7.15 28.22
N PRO A 259 -7.78 7.03 28.56
CA PRO A 259 -8.67 6.20 27.77
C PRO A 259 -8.94 6.86 26.42
N TYR A 260 -9.32 6.06 25.43
CA TYR A 260 -9.69 6.59 24.14
C TYR A 260 -10.72 5.70 23.45
N VAL A 261 -11.56 6.35 22.63
CA VAL A 261 -12.42 5.70 21.65
C VAL A 261 -12.20 6.42 20.34
N GLY A 262 -12.16 5.72 19.22
CA GLY A 262 -11.85 6.35 17.94
C GLY A 262 -12.25 5.54 16.74
N ILE A 263 -12.26 6.21 15.61
CA ILE A 263 -12.47 5.61 14.29
C ILE A 263 -11.21 5.86 13.48
N GLY A 264 -10.84 4.91 12.65
CA GLY A 264 -9.58 4.93 11.95
C GLY A 264 -9.63 4.25 10.61
N VAL A 265 -8.58 4.51 9.85
CA VAL A 265 -8.33 3.93 8.55
C VAL A 265 -6.91 3.37 8.53
N SER A 266 -6.70 2.31 7.77
CA SER A 266 -5.36 1.85 7.42
C SER A 266 -5.25 1.72 5.91
N VAL A 267 -4.10 2.11 5.37
CA VAL A 267 -3.82 2.18 3.94
C VAL A 267 -2.59 1.32 3.64
N LEU A 268 -2.65 0.59 2.52
CA LEU A 268 -1.72 -0.49 2.16
C LEU A 268 -1.56 -1.49 3.31
N ASP A 269 -2.68 -1.93 3.87
CA ASP A 269 -2.78 -2.82 5.03
C ASP A 269 -3.47 -4.13 4.68
N PHE A 270 -2.64 -5.11 4.34
CA PHE A 270 -3.05 -6.45 3.93
C PHE A 270 -3.16 -7.36 5.14
N LEU A 271 -4.26 -8.11 5.22
CA LEU A 271 -4.54 -9.09 6.27
C LEU A 271 -4.71 -10.46 5.63
N ASN A 272 -3.95 -11.44 6.10
CA ASN A 272 -4.09 -12.85 5.77
C ASN A 272 -4.61 -13.62 6.98
N ARG A 273 -5.33 -14.70 6.72
CA ARG A 273 -5.70 -15.71 7.71
C ARG A 273 -4.66 -16.82 7.75
N VAL A 274 -4.67 -17.62 8.83
CA VAL A 274 -3.76 -18.76 8.97
C VAL A 274 -3.87 -19.77 7.80
N PRO A 275 -5.07 -20.15 7.30
CA PRO A 275 -5.18 -21.03 6.13
C PRO A 275 -4.56 -20.43 4.86
N GLU A 276 -4.64 -19.10 4.72
CA GLU A 276 -4.12 -18.38 3.55
C GLU A 276 -2.59 -18.33 3.52
N LEU A 277 -1.91 -18.60 4.65
CA LEU A 277 -0.45 -18.81 4.68
C LEU A 277 0.00 -20.07 3.92
N TYR A 278 -0.95 -20.94 3.57
CA TYR A 278 -0.72 -22.16 2.81
C TYR A 278 -1.24 -22.06 1.37
N THR A 279 -1.75 -20.89 0.97
CA THR A 279 -2.13 -20.59 -0.42
C THR A 279 -0.95 -19.92 -1.13
N GLU A 280 -0.62 -20.36 -2.35
CA GLU A 280 0.46 -19.75 -3.11
C GLU A 280 0.07 -18.33 -3.55
N TRP A 281 1.03 -17.40 -3.63
CA TRP A 281 0.79 -16.00 -4.02
C TRP A 281 -0.02 -15.84 -5.32
N LYS A 282 0.18 -16.73 -6.30
CA LYS A 282 -0.56 -16.75 -7.57
C LYS A 282 -2.06 -17.04 -7.38
N ASP A 283 -2.40 -17.79 -6.33
CA ASP A 283 -3.75 -18.24 -6.01
C ASP A 283 -4.43 -17.36 -4.96
N HIS A 284 -3.81 -16.27 -4.50
CA HIS A 284 -4.47 -15.32 -3.62
C HIS A 284 -5.58 -14.52 -4.33
N GLU A 285 -6.69 -14.32 -3.63
CA GLU A 285 -7.80 -13.50 -4.09
C GLU A 285 -7.50 -12.00 -3.89
N HIS A 286 -7.78 -11.19 -4.92
CA HIS A 286 -7.66 -9.73 -4.85
C HIS A 286 -8.99 -9.01 -5.11
N SER A 287 -9.23 -7.89 -4.43
CA SER A 287 -10.47 -7.09 -4.55
C SER A 287 -10.28 -5.76 -5.29
N SER A 288 -9.08 -5.49 -5.80
CA SER A 288 -8.70 -4.19 -6.37
C SER A 288 -8.06 -4.35 -7.73
N TRP A 289 -8.32 -3.39 -8.61
CA TRP A 289 -7.67 -3.26 -9.91
C TRP A 289 -6.24 -2.75 -9.78
N GLU A 290 -5.99 -1.88 -8.81
CA GLU A 290 -4.71 -1.19 -8.67
C GLU A 290 -4.44 -0.98 -7.19
N VAL A 291 -3.20 -1.28 -6.78
CA VAL A 291 -2.69 -0.95 -5.45
C VAL A 291 -1.22 -0.58 -5.62
N GLY A 292 -0.85 0.63 -5.17
CA GLY A 292 0.51 1.13 -5.32
C GLY A 292 1.03 1.93 -4.14
N LEU A 293 2.35 2.10 -4.06
CA LEU A 293 2.99 2.92 -3.03
C LEU A 293 3.01 4.40 -3.40
N LEU A 294 3.40 4.73 -4.63
CA LEU A 294 3.52 6.10 -5.09
C LEU A 294 3.24 6.15 -6.59
N ARG A 295 2.39 7.09 -7.00
CA ARG A 295 2.24 7.49 -8.39
C ARG A 295 2.72 8.92 -8.57
N VAL A 296 3.53 9.14 -9.59
CA VAL A 296 4.05 10.46 -9.98
C VAL A 296 3.59 10.78 -11.38
N ASP A 297 2.73 11.78 -11.51
CA ASP A 297 2.32 12.35 -12.78
C ASP A 297 3.20 13.56 -13.08
N MET A 298 3.84 13.59 -14.25
CA MET A 298 4.58 14.73 -14.75
C MET A 298 3.85 15.26 -15.98
N PHE A 299 3.44 16.54 -15.95
CA PHE A 299 2.54 17.05 -16.97
C PHE A 299 2.86 18.47 -17.41
N LYS A 300 2.37 18.78 -18.60
CA LYS A 300 2.16 20.14 -19.09
C LYS A 300 0.79 20.62 -18.63
N SER A 301 0.69 21.87 -18.22
CA SER A 301 -0.53 22.50 -17.74
C SER A 301 -0.90 23.71 -18.60
N GLY A 302 -2.11 24.22 -18.44
CA GLY A 302 -2.52 25.50 -19.03
C GLY A 302 -2.15 26.74 -18.20
N THR A 303 -1.21 26.64 -17.24
CA THR A 303 -0.82 27.75 -16.36
C THR A 303 0.23 28.67 -17.00
N ASP A 304 0.35 29.90 -16.51
CA ASP A 304 1.21 30.93 -17.11
C ASP A 304 2.72 30.61 -17.03
N SER A 305 3.16 29.94 -15.95
CA SER A 305 4.56 29.55 -15.77
C SER A 305 4.71 28.14 -15.18
N SER A 306 5.90 27.57 -15.36
CA SER A 306 6.30 26.29 -14.74
C SER A 306 6.54 26.45 -13.24
N ALA A 307 6.20 25.41 -12.46
CA ALA A 307 6.56 25.31 -11.04
C ALA A 307 8.01 24.84 -10.83
N LEU A 308 8.64 24.25 -11.86
CA LEU A 308 10.01 23.72 -11.82
C LEU A 308 11.05 24.71 -12.37
N GLY A 309 10.61 25.92 -12.75
CA GLY A 309 11.43 26.93 -13.42
C GLY A 309 11.38 26.83 -14.95
N ASP A 310 11.75 27.92 -15.62
CA ASP A 310 11.77 28.01 -17.08
C ASP A 310 13.03 27.31 -17.61
N GLY A 311 12.84 26.12 -18.18
CA GLY A 311 13.90 25.32 -18.81
C GLY A 311 13.41 24.64 -20.09
N ALA A 312 14.30 24.00 -20.84
CA ALA A 312 14.01 23.36 -22.12
C ALA A 312 13.10 22.12 -22.05
N PHE A 313 12.66 21.72 -20.85
CA PHE A 313 11.79 20.56 -20.63
C PHE A 313 10.31 20.96 -20.67
N PRO A 314 9.44 20.23 -21.40
CA PRO A 314 8.02 20.59 -21.56
C PRO A 314 7.14 20.29 -20.33
N ILE A 315 7.73 20.07 -19.16
CA ILE A 315 7.03 19.74 -17.91
C ILE A 315 6.83 21.03 -17.12
N GLN A 316 5.57 21.33 -16.78
CA GLN A 316 5.20 22.54 -16.03
C GLN A 316 4.76 22.25 -14.60
N GLY A 317 4.30 21.02 -14.34
CA GLY A 317 3.81 20.61 -13.04
C GLY A 317 3.93 19.11 -12.79
N TYR A 318 3.62 18.73 -11.57
CA TYR A 318 3.58 17.35 -11.13
C TYR A 318 2.44 17.08 -10.17
N GLN A 319 2.00 15.83 -10.10
CA GLN A 319 1.02 15.35 -9.14
C GLN A 319 1.50 14.05 -8.51
N LEU A 320 1.30 13.93 -7.20
CA LEU A 320 1.71 12.79 -6.39
C LEU A 320 0.48 12.16 -5.75
N HIS A 321 0.19 10.90 -6.06
CA HIS A 321 -0.73 10.08 -5.26
C HIS A 321 0.10 9.15 -4.39
N ILE A 322 -0.01 9.32 -3.08
CA ILE A 322 0.66 8.45 -2.11
C ILE A 322 -0.30 7.34 -1.72
N ALA A 323 0.16 6.09 -1.81
CA ALA A 323 -0.58 4.89 -1.49
C ALA A 323 -1.94 4.77 -2.23
N PRO A 324 -1.99 4.90 -3.58
CA PRO A 324 -3.23 4.77 -4.32
C PRO A 324 -3.78 3.34 -4.28
N ALA A 325 -5.09 3.21 -4.20
CA ALA A 325 -5.81 1.94 -4.33
C ALA A 325 -7.14 2.13 -5.07
N SER A 326 -7.46 1.21 -5.98
CA SER A 326 -8.68 1.22 -6.80
C SER A 326 -9.44 -0.09 -6.61
N ILE A 327 -10.49 -0.07 -5.79
CA ILE A 327 -11.31 -1.24 -5.44
C ILE A 327 -12.33 -1.49 -6.54
N ALA A 328 -12.37 -2.72 -7.07
CA ALA A 328 -13.38 -3.12 -8.03
C ALA A 328 -14.76 -3.23 -7.35
N LEU A 329 -15.78 -2.64 -7.96
CA LEU A 329 -17.16 -2.64 -7.47
C LEU A 329 -17.97 -3.71 -8.22
N PRO A 330 -18.36 -4.81 -7.55
CA PRO A 330 -19.34 -5.71 -8.13
C PRO A 330 -20.72 -5.05 -8.03
N LEU A 331 -21.34 -4.76 -9.18
CA LEU A 331 -22.73 -4.27 -9.23
C LEU A 331 -23.67 -5.42 -9.63
N PRO A 332 -24.40 -6.03 -8.67
CA PRO A 332 -25.27 -7.18 -8.96
C PRO A 332 -26.40 -6.83 -9.94
N PHE A 333 -26.83 -5.57 -9.95
CA PHE A 333 -27.94 -5.07 -10.77
C PHE A 333 -27.52 -4.65 -12.19
N ALA A 334 -26.21 -4.64 -12.50
CA ALA A 334 -25.70 -4.28 -13.82
C ALA A 334 -24.67 -5.30 -14.31
N PRO A 335 -25.12 -6.49 -14.76
CA PRO A 335 -24.23 -7.57 -15.20
C PRO A 335 -23.27 -7.15 -16.32
N GLN A 336 -23.70 -6.22 -17.20
CA GLN A 336 -22.86 -5.74 -18.31
C GLN A 336 -21.68 -4.86 -17.86
N LEU A 337 -21.72 -4.35 -16.63
CA LEU A 337 -20.67 -3.52 -16.02
C LEU A 337 -19.82 -4.32 -15.02
N GLN A 338 -20.00 -5.64 -14.95
CA GLN A 338 -19.39 -6.49 -13.93
C GLN A 338 -17.90 -6.22 -13.80
N ASN A 339 -17.54 -5.77 -12.61
CA ASN A 339 -16.19 -5.52 -12.12
C ASN A 339 -15.42 -4.41 -12.85
N ARG A 340 -16.00 -3.72 -13.84
CA ARG A 340 -15.32 -2.62 -14.54
C ARG A 340 -15.42 -1.29 -13.81
N LEU A 341 -16.51 -1.06 -13.08
CA LEU A 341 -16.58 0.12 -12.22
C LEU A 341 -15.71 -0.07 -10.98
N TYR A 342 -15.05 1.00 -10.56
CA TYR A 342 -14.20 0.97 -9.38
C TYR A 342 -14.40 2.22 -8.53
N ALA A 343 -14.16 2.06 -7.23
CA ALA A 343 -13.99 3.16 -6.29
C ALA A 343 -12.54 3.18 -5.83
N GLY A 344 -11.87 4.32 -6.00
CA GLY A 344 -10.48 4.49 -5.62
C GLY A 344 -10.29 5.57 -4.57
N THR A 345 -9.14 5.53 -3.92
CA THR A 345 -8.66 6.58 -3.03
C THR A 345 -7.13 6.53 -2.96
N SER A 346 -6.52 7.53 -2.34
CA SER A 346 -5.10 7.54 -2.01
C SER A 346 -4.93 8.11 -0.61
N LEU A 347 -3.85 7.79 0.10
CA LEU A 347 -3.62 8.42 1.41
C LEU A 347 -3.53 9.94 1.26
N PHE A 348 -2.73 10.39 0.29
CA PHE A 348 -2.57 11.80 -0.05
C PHE A 348 -2.62 12.02 -1.57
N ASN A 349 -3.08 13.20 -1.98
CA ASN A 349 -2.95 13.73 -3.33
C ASN A 349 -2.35 15.15 -3.25
N LEU A 350 -1.15 15.34 -3.78
CA LEU A 350 -0.53 16.66 -3.93
C LEU A 350 -0.43 16.98 -5.41
N ILE A 351 -1.02 18.09 -5.85
CA ILE A 351 -0.87 18.61 -7.20
C ILE A 351 -0.20 19.98 -7.17
N VAL A 352 0.82 20.16 -8.02
CA VAL A 352 1.48 21.43 -8.28
C VAL A 352 1.44 21.67 -9.79
N ALA A 353 0.55 22.55 -10.23
CA ALA A 353 0.27 22.75 -11.65
C ALA A 353 1.16 23.79 -12.33
N GLY A 354 1.79 24.69 -11.57
CA GLY A 354 2.55 25.82 -12.10
C GLY A 354 2.32 27.08 -11.27
N SER A 355 2.45 28.25 -11.89
CA SER A 355 1.98 29.51 -11.30
C SER A 355 1.04 30.25 -12.24
N ASN A 356 0.06 30.95 -11.65
CA ASN A 356 -0.87 31.82 -12.36
C ASN A 356 -0.60 33.26 -11.97
N GLY A 357 -0.50 34.16 -12.95
CA GLY A 357 -0.35 35.58 -12.71
C GLY A 357 -1.71 36.22 -12.41
N LYS A 358 -1.92 36.70 -11.19
CA LYS A 358 -3.09 37.53 -10.85
C LYS A 358 -2.68 39.00 -10.88
N THR A 359 -3.30 39.79 -11.75
CA THR A 359 -3.11 41.26 -11.76
C THR A 359 -3.95 41.86 -10.62
N ILE A 360 -3.30 42.50 -9.66
CA ILE A 360 -3.96 43.26 -8.60
C ILE A 360 -3.99 44.75 -9.00
N LEU A 361 -5.01 45.49 -8.55
CA LEU A 361 -5.15 46.95 -8.68
C LEU A 361 -3.79 47.65 -8.57
N ASN A 362 -3.48 48.54 -9.53
CA ASN A 362 -2.19 49.20 -9.81
C ASN A 362 -1.20 48.44 -10.72
N ASN A 363 -1.65 47.55 -11.62
CA ASN A 363 -0.81 46.84 -12.59
C ASN A 363 0.31 45.96 -11.98
N LYS A 364 0.21 45.62 -10.69
CA LYS A 364 1.16 44.71 -10.05
C LYS A 364 0.70 43.28 -10.29
N LYS A 365 1.42 42.54 -11.14
CA LYS A 365 1.24 41.09 -11.28
C LYS A 365 1.80 40.41 -10.03
N VAL A 366 0.95 39.65 -9.35
CA VAL A 366 1.36 38.74 -8.27
C VAL A 366 1.20 37.33 -8.81
N SER A 367 2.31 36.59 -8.92
CA SER A 367 2.27 35.16 -9.23
C SER A 367 1.80 34.40 -8.00
N MET A 368 0.77 33.57 -8.18
CA MET A 368 0.28 32.66 -7.16
C MET A 368 0.61 31.23 -7.59
N LEU A 369 1.12 30.43 -6.66
CA LEU A 369 1.40 29.02 -6.91
C LEU A 369 0.06 28.27 -7.06
N ALA A 370 -0.11 27.56 -8.17
CA ALA A 370 -1.27 26.72 -8.44
C ALA A 370 -1.02 25.35 -7.81
N MET A 371 -1.41 25.19 -6.54
CA MET A 371 -1.17 23.97 -5.76
C MET A 371 -2.42 23.53 -5.00
N GLY A 372 -2.60 22.21 -4.89
CA GLY A 372 -3.68 21.59 -4.12
C GLY A 372 -3.15 20.39 -3.34
N PHE A 373 -3.63 20.22 -2.11
CA PHE A 373 -3.35 19.05 -1.29
C PHE A 373 -4.66 18.45 -0.78
N GLY A 374 -4.75 17.12 -0.85
CA GLY A 374 -5.92 16.33 -0.53
C GLY A 374 -5.57 15.11 0.31
N VAL A 375 -6.46 14.77 1.25
CA VAL A 375 -6.35 13.61 2.14
C VAL A 375 -7.53 12.68 1.87
N LEU A 376 -7.27 11.41 1.55
CA LEU A 376 -8.29 10.44 1.13
C LEU A 376 -9.26 11.00 0.07
N PRO A 377 -8.77 11.46 -1.10
CA PRO A 377 -9.67 11.80 -2.19
C PRO A 377 -10.51 10.58 -2.58
N ILE A 378 -11.75 10.81 -2.98
CA ILE A 378 -12.65 9.77 -3.48
C ILE A 378 -12.59 9.80 -5.00
N ARG A 379 -12.24 8.66 -5.60
CA ARG A 379 -12.19 8.47 -7.04
C ARG A 379 -13.26 7.47 -7.45
N ILE A 380 -13.97 7.76 -8.53
CA ILE A 380 -14.81 6.79 -9.22
C ILE A 380 -14.37 6.75 -10.67
N GLY A 381 -14.20 5.55 -11.20
CA GLY A 381 -13.82 5.40 -12.59
C GLY A 381 -14.31 4.09 -13.18
N TYR A 382 -13.97 3.90 -14.44
CA TYR A 382 -14.34 2.74 -15.21
C TYR A 382 -13.09 2.13 -15.84
N TRP A 383 -12.87 0.85 -15.58
CA TRP A 383 -11.73 0.09 -16.04
C TRP A 383 -12.07 -0.64 -17.34
N GLN A 384 -11.44 -0.22 -18.44
CA GLN A 384 -11.64 -0.83 -19.75
C GLN A 384 -10.33 -1.46 -20.24
N PRO A 385 -10.19 -2.79 -20.21
CA PRO A 385 -9.08 -3.47 -20.88
C PRO A 385 -9.16 -3.20 -22.39
N VAL A 386 -8.07 -2.69 -22.96
CA VAL A 386 -7.93 -2.47 -24.42
C VAL A 386 -7.21 -3.65 -25.04
N LEU A 387 -6.08 -4.03 -24.44
CA LEU A 387 -5.37 -5.28 -24.71
C LEU A 387 -5.32 -6.05 -23.38
N PRO A 388 -5.80 -7.30 -23.33
CA PRO A 388 -5.71 -8.12 -22.12
C PRO A 388 -4.29 -8.14 -21.59
N ASP A 389 -4.14 -7.89 -20.28
CA ASP A 389 -2.88 -7.98 -19.54
C ASP A 389 -1.72 -7.09 -20.02
N GLU A 390 -1.96 -6.17 -20.96
CA GLU A 390 -0.95 -5.21 -21.45
C GLU A 390 -1.39 -3.74 -21.38
N LEU A 391 -2.65 -3.43 -21.70
CA LEU A 391 -3.11 -2.05 -21.89
C LEU A 391 -4.53 -1.85 -21.36
N SER A 392 -4.73 -0.85 -20.51
CA SER A 392 -6.07 -0.43 -20.05
C SER A 392 -6.32 1.05 -20.25
N PHE A 393 -7.59 1.38 -20.53
CA PHE A 393 -8.11 2.74 -20.56
C PHE A 393 -9.03 2.98 -19.36
N GLU A 394 -8.86 4.13 -18.72
CA GLU A 394 -9.47 4.41 -17.43
C GLU A 394 -9.92 5.87 -17.33
N PRO A 395 -11.17 6.19 -17.73
CA PRO A 395 -11.81 7.44 -17.39
C PRO A 395 -12.17 7.48 -15.90
N TYR A 396 -12.00 8.63 -15.26
CA TYR A 396 -12.24 8.81 -13.83
C TYR A 396 -12.68 10.23 -13.45
N ILE A 397 -13.35 10.32 -12.31
CA ILE A 397 -13.60 11.54 -11.55
C ILE A 397 -12.96 11.37 -10.19
N GLU A 398 -12.22 12.37 -9.72
CA GLU A 398 -11.65 12.41 -8.38
C GLU A 398 -12.08 13.68 -7.66
N TYR A 399 -12.45 13.54 -6.39
CA TYR A 399 -12.81 14.64 -5.52
C TYR A 399 -12.07 14.54 -4.19
N SER A 400 -11.31 15.58 -3.86
CA SER A 400 -10.77 15.82 -2.53
C SER A 400 -11.55 16.94 -1.87
N TYR A 401 -11.92 16.77 -0.61
CA TYR A 401 -12.66 17.78 0.14
C TYR A 401 -11.80 18.54 1.16
N TYR A 402 -10.67 17.97 1.57
CA TYR A 402 -9.81 18.53 2.61
C TYR A 402 -8.35 18.15 2.36
N PRO A 403 -7.38 19.04 2.68
CA PRO A 403 -7.56 20.41 3.16
C PRO A 403 -7.92 21.42 2.06
N SER A 404 -7.57 21.12 0.81
CA SER A 404 -8.09 21.85 -0.34
C SER A 404 -9.17 21.04 -1.06
N THR A 405 -10.18 21.74 -1.55
CA THR A 405 -11.17 21.16 -2.45
C THR A 405 -10.53 20.99 -3.83
N ILE A 406 -10.32 19.75 -4.26
CA ILE A 406 -9.75 19.43 -5.57
C ILE A 406 -10.78 18.61 -6.33
N PHE A 407 -11.12 19.04 -7.54
CA PHE A 407 -11.95 18.30 -8.47
C PHE A 407 -11.13 17.95 -9.70
N GLN A 408 -11.14 16.68 -10.09
CA GLN A 408 -10.49 16.21 -11.31
C GLN A 408 -11.46 15.38 -12.14
N PHE A 409 -11.47 15.63 -13.44
CA PHE A 409 -12.11 14.77 -14.42
C PHE A 409 -11.08 14.47 -15.51
N GLY A 410 -10.78 13.19 -15.73
CA GLY A 410 -9.71 12.81 -16.63
C GLY A 410 -9.79 11.38 -17.11
N ALA A 411 -8.75 10.99 -17.84
CA ALA A 411 -8.56 9.64 -18.30
C ALA A 411 -7.08 9.25 -18.24
N ARG A 412 -6.83 7.96 -17.98
CA ARG A 412 -5.51 7.34 -18.01
C ARG A 412 -5.48 6.22 -19.05
N LEU A 413 -4.39 6.13 -19.80
CA LEU A 413 -4.07 4.97 -20.63
C LEU A 413 -2.86 4.27 -19.99
N ASN A 414 -3.10 3.16 -19.30
CA ASN A 414 -2.10 2.44 -18.51
C ASN A 414 -1.46 1.33 -19.34
N LEU A 415 -0.12 1.32 -19.38
CA LEU A 415 0.69 0.26 -19.99
C LEU A 415 1.37 -0.55 -18.89
N PHE A 416 1.10 -1.86 -18.86
CA PHE A 416 1.70 -2.78 -17.89
C PHE A 416 3.09 -3.18 -18.36
N LEU A 417 4.13 -2.61 -17.75
CA LEU A 417 5.53 -2.95 -18.08
C LEU A 417 6.02 -4.11 -17.20
N GLN A 418 5.81 -3.99 -15.89
CA GLN A 418 6.19 -4.99 -14.88
C GLN A 418 5.19 -4.96 -13.73
N GLN A 419 5.12 -6.04 -12.95
CA GLN A 419 4.18 -6.18 -11.83
C GLN A 419 4.30 -5.10 -10.73
N ARG A 420 5.39 -4.32 -10.69
CA ARG A 420 5.66 -3.29 -9.67
C ARG A 420 5.88 -1.90 -10.26
N PHE A 421 5.85 -1.78 -11.59
CA PHE A 421 6.16 -0.54 -12.28
C PHE A 421 5.29 -0.40 -13.52
N ASN A 422 4.46 0.64 -13.53
CA ASN A 422 3.56 0.96 -14.62
C ASN A 422 3.85 2.35 -15.15
N VAL A 423 3.61 2.53 -16.45
CA VAL A 423 3.65 3.84 -17.10
C VAL A 423 2.27 4.11 -17.68
N SER A 424 1.79 5.34 -17.55
CA SER A 424 0.53 5.71 -18.18
C SER A 424 0.58 7.08 -18.84
N LEU A 425 -0.26 7.28 -19.85
CA LEU A 425 -0.54 8.61 -20.38
C LEU A 425 -1.75 9.17 -19.64
N HIS A 426 -1.64 10.42 -19.22
CA HIS A 426 -2.62 11.06 -18.35
C HIS A 426 -3.11 12.37 -18.96
N ALA A 427 -4.42 12.55 -19.00
CA ALA A 427 -5.06 13.79 -19.41
C ALA A 427 -6.21 14.10 -18.45
N ALA A 428 -6.26 15.31 -17.90
CA ALA A 428 -7.33 15.70 -16.98
C ALA A 428 -7.60 17.20 -17.01
N TYR A 429 -8.82 17.57 -16.62
CA TYR A 429 -9.15 18.89 -16.13
C TYR A 429 -9.09 18.87 -14.61
N VAL A 430 -8.36 19.82 -14.01
CA VAL A 430 -8.21 19.93 -12.56
C VAL A 430 -8.63 21.32 -12.11
N SER A 431 -9.44 21.38 -11.06
CA SER A 431 -9.82 22.60 -10.35
C SER A 431 -9.48 22.45 -8.88
N SER A 432 -8.94 23.49 -8.25
CA SER A 432 -8.62 23.52 -6.83
C SER A 432 -9.06 24.84 -6.20
N GLY A 433 -9.69 24.76 -5.03
CA GLY A 433 -10.02 25.90 -4.18
C GLY A 433 -8.81 26.53 -3.47
N GLY A 434 -7.60 25.96 -3.64
CA GLY A 434 -6.43 26.36 -2.86
C GLY A 434 -6.60 26.06 -1.36
N PHE A 435 -5.68 26.55 -0.55
CA PHE A 435 -5.78 26.52 0.91
C PHE A 435 -4.92 27.63 1.52
N ASP A 436 -5.25 28.05 2.74
CA ASP A 436 -4.53 29.14 3.40
C ASP A 436 -3.09 28.70 3.75
N THR A 437 -2.11 29.51 3.33
CA THR A 437 -0.68 29.35 3.62
C THR A 437 -0.09 30.55 4.35
N SER A 438 -0.93 31.37 4.99
CA SER A 438 -0.53 32.63 5.62
C SER A 438 0.51 32.50 6.75
N THR A 439 0.77 31.29 7.26
CA THR A 439 1.72 31.00 8.35
C THR A 439 2.46 29.67 8.17
N GLY A 440 3.64 29.54 8.80
CA GLY A 440 4.40 28.27 8.90
C GLY A 440 5.21 27.85 7.66
N PHE A 441 5.48 26.55 7.57
CA PHE A 441 6.33 25.91 6.55
C PHE A 441 5.99 26.30 5.10
N PHE A 442 4.71 26.44 4.76
CA PHE A 442 4.32 26.75 3.38
C PHE A 442 4.71 28.17 2.95
N LYS A 443 4.61 29.14 3.86
CA LYS A 443 5.08 30.50 3.61
C LYS A 443 6.59 30.55 3.45
N GLU A 444 7.32 29.83 4.30
CA GLU A 444 8.79 29.76 4.28
C GLU A 444 9.32 29.00 3.06
N THR A 445 8.66 27.92 2.66
CA THR A 445 9.09 27.03 1.57
C THR A 445 8.73 27.57 0.19
N PHE A 446 7.51 28.12 0.04
CA PHE A 446 6.99 28.50 -1.28
C PHE A 446 6.99 30.01 -1.52
N GLY A 447 7.13 30.85 -0.48
CA GLY A 447 7.28 32.31 -0.60
C GLY A 447 6.10 33.05 -1.26
N GLN A 448 5.06 32.34 -1.68
CA GLN A 448 3.90 32.84 -2.43
C GLN A 448 2.61 32.32 -1.81
N SER A 449 1.54 33.11 -1.90
CA SER A 449 0.19 32.67 -1.56
C SER A 449 -0.27 31.60 -2.54
N ILE A 450 -0.77 30.48 -2.03
CA ILE A 450 -1.38 29.43 -2.85
C ILE A 450 -2.76 29.91 -3.29
N GLY A 451 -2.97 29.96 -4.60
CA GLY A 451 -4.21 30.46 -5.18
C GLY A 451 -5.13 29.34 -5.66
N GLU A 452 -6.41 29.67 -5.77
CA GLU A 452 -7.35 28.90 -6.57
C GLU A 452 -6.84 28.78 -8.02
N PHE A 453 -7.04 27.62 -8.62
CA PHE A 453 -6.68 27.41 -10.02
C PHE A 453 -7.63 26.44 -10.71
N SER A 454 -7.68 26.53 -12.03
CA SER A 454 -8.36 25.55 -12.88
C SER A 454 -7.61 25.45 -14.20
N THR A 455 -7.25 24.23 -14.59
CA THR A 455 -6.37 24.03 -15.74
C THR A 455 -6.53 22.63 -16.34
N PHE A 456 -6.19 22.51 -17.62
CA PHE A 456 -6.02 21.22 -18.27
C PHE A 456 -4.58 20.74 -18.08
N ILE A 457 -4.42 19.45 -17.83
CA ILE A 457 -3.12 18.79 -17.71
C ILE A 457 -3.03 17.64 -18.71
N PHE A 458 -1.85 17.46 -19.28
CA PHE A 458 -1.51 16.35 -20.16
C PHE A 458 -0.08 15.91 -19.90
N GLY A 459 0.14 14.62 -19.66
CA GLY A 459 1.43 14.15 -19.18
C GLY A 459 1.61 12.63 -19.15
N ILE A 460 2.69 12.23 -18.50
CA ILE A 460 3.09 10.85 -18.30
C ILE A 460 3.08 10.56 -16.80
N SER A 461 2.53 9.42 -16.42
CA SER A 461 2.52 8.91 -15.06
C SER A 461 3.49 7.75 -14.91
N PHE A 462 4.11 7.68 -13.72
CA PHE A 462 4.95 6.57 -13.29
C PHE A 462 4.42 6.02 -11.97
N GLY A 463 4.05 4.74 -11.96
CA GLY A 463 3.69 4.00 -10.75
C GLY A 463 4.91 3.27 -10.16
N ILE A 464 5.22 3.51 -8.89
CA ILE A 464 6.32 2.89 -8.15
C ILE A 464 5.74 1.94 -7.10
N GLN A 465 6.20 0.68 -7.13
CA GLN A 465 5.59 -0.42 -6.36
C GLN A 465 4.08 -0.43 -6.57
N ASP A 466 3.68 -0.24 -7.82
CA ASP A 466 2.30 -0.12 -8.25
C ASP A 466 1.95 -1.38 -9.03
N ARG A 467 1.04 -2.18 -8.47
CA ARG A 467 0.58 -3.42 -9.09
C ARG A 467 -0.82 -3.20 -9.61
N ILE A 468 -0.96 -3.44 -10.91
CA ILE A 468 -2.26 -3.52 -11.57
C ILE A 468 -2.58 -5.01 -11.73
N PHE A 469 -3.77 -5.40 -11.28
CA PHE A 469 -4.22 -6.78 -11.26
C PHE A 469 -4.96 -7.12 -12.55
N ALA A 470 -4.64 -8.28 -13.11
CA ALA A 470 -5.36 -8.82 -14.25
C ALA A 470 -6.82 -9.16 -13.85
N PRO A 471 -7.78 -9.16 -14.80
CA PRO A 471 -9.16 -9.52 -14.50
C PRO A 471 -9.30 -10.89 -13.82
N GLU A 472 -8.46 -11.87 -14.15
CA GLU A 472 -8.44 -13.22 -13.57
C GLU A 472 -7.91 -13.28 -12.12
N GLU A 473 -7.14 -12.28 -11.71
CA GLU A 473 -6.64 -12.14 -10.33
C GLU A 473 -7.71 -11.55 -9.40
N LEU A 474 -8.76 -10.93 -9.96
CA LEU A 474 -9.88 -10.45 -9.18
C LEU A 474 -10.75 -11.62 -8.71
N ARG A 475 -10.98 -11.65 -7.40
CA ARG A 475 -11.85 -12.63 -6.73
C ARG A 475 -13.25 -12.74 -7.33
N TYR A 476 -13.75 -11.68 -7.93
CA TYR A 476 -15.10 -11.62 -8.51
C TYR A 476 -15.20 -12.36 -9.85
N ASN A 477 -14.07 -12.59 -10.52
CA ASN A 477 -13.99 -13.26 -11.81
C ASN A 477 -13.46 -14.70 -11.69
N ARG A 478 -13.00 -15.11 -10.51
CA ARG A 478 -12.54 -16.48 -10.27
C ARG A 478 -13.73 -17.42 -10.17
N VAL A 479 -13.72 -18.46 -11.01
CA VAL A 479 -14.63 -19.60 -10.86
C VAL A 479 -14.20 -20.33 -9.59
N ARG A 480 -14.98 -20.24 -8.52
CA ARG A 480 -14.77 -21.07 -7.34
C ARG A 480 -14.99 -22.52 -7.78
N GLY A 481 -13.90 -23.28 -7.91
CA GLY A 481 -13.99 -24.73 -8.00
C GLY A 481 -14.46 -25.24 -6.65
N GLU A 482 -15.70 -25.73 -6.59
CA GLU A 482 -16.19 -26.53 -5.46
C GLU A 482 -15.57 -27.93 -5.47
#